data_AF-A0A7J9WF63-F1
#
_entry.id   AF-A0A7J9WF63-F1
#
_cell.length_a   1.000
_cell.length_b   1.000
_cell.length_c   1.000
_cell.angle_alpha   90.00
_cell.angle_beta   90.00
_cell.angle_gamma   90.00
#
_symmetry.space_group_name_H-M   'P 1'
#
loop_
_entity.id
_entity.type
_entity.pdbx_description
1 polymer ?
#
loop_
_entity_poly.entity_id
_entity_poly.type
_entity_poly.pdbx_seq_one_letter_code
_entity_poly.pdbx_strand_id
1 'polypeptide(L)'
;MAPIARCCSGSGTGPTSVPGPSPGRPTPHGRLLGTTLTTCGDRSLRAMSPRRWSRRHGSTCLRNQYRSDPMGSRTSTEGTGTVPAVAFVGLGWWGNQLAEAVERSGAARVASCFARSPDAREAFAAAHNCATATDLDDLLANQEIDAIVLATPHSTHLPMIKAAAEAAKHVFVEKPLAVSYRDASEAVTAARAAGIVLQVGHHRRKVAATRALRRRLDNGAFGLVHLLEAKQTTPSDLTPRVGGGVIQPSVRSGG
;
A
#
# COMPACT_ATOMS: atom_id res chain seq x y z
N MET A 1 16.06 7.91 60.06
CA MET A 1 14.90 8.03 59.15
C MET A 1 14.59 6.65 58.61
N ALA A 2 13.35 6.20 58.80
CA ALA A 2 12.93 4.80 58.96
C ALA A 2 13.03 3.89 57.71
N PRO A 3 13.29 2.58 57.90
CA PRO A 3 12.87 1.51 57.00
C PRO A 3 11.60 0.81 57.53
N ILE A 4 10.69 0.39 56.64
CA ILE A 4 9.52 -0.46 56.96
C ILE A 4 9.45 -1.50 55.84
N ALA A 5 9.98 -2.71 56.03
CA ALA A 5 9.42 -3.88 56.71
C ALA A 5 8.41 -4.68 55.85
N ARG A 6 8.69 -5.98 55.76
CA ARG A 6 7.96 -7.04 55.08
C ARG A 6 7.03 -7.75 56.08
N CYS A 7 6.02 -8.43 55.51
CA CYS A 7 5.24 -9.56 56.05
C CYS A 7 3.95 -9.28 56.85
N CYS A 8 2.84 -9.78 56.28
CA CYS A 8 1.75 -10.60 56.89
C CYS A 8 0.97 -11.26 55.72
N SER A 9 1.08 -12.59 55.51
CA SER A 9 0.12 -13.67 55.89
C SER A 9 -1.26 -13.59 55.21
N GLY A 10 -1.55 -14.41 54.20
CA GLY A 10 -2.34 -15.67 54.27
C GLY A 10 -3.65 -15.45 53.44
N SER A 11 -4.31 -16.36 52.74
CA SER A 11 -4.36 -17.83 52.68
C SER A 11 -5.25 -18.23 51.46
N GLY A 12 -5.02 -19.43 50.89
CA GLY A 12 -5.95 -20.29 50.10
C GLY A 12 -6.81 -19.68 48.97
N THR A 13 -6.71 -20.13 47.72
CA THR A 13 -7.31 -21.39 47.25
C THR A 13 -6.79 -21.73 45.84
N GLY A 14 -6.70 -23.04 45.55
CA GLY A 14 -5.79 -23.64 44.57
C GLY A 14 -6.08 -23.46 43.07
N PRO A 15 -5.14 -23.88 42.20
CA PRO A 15 -5.34 -23.91 40.76
C PRO A 15 -6.17 -25.15 40.37
N THR A 16 -7.30 -24.92 39.71
CA THR A 16 -8.06 -25.95 39.01
C THR A 16 -7.23 -26.52 37.86
N SER A 17 -7.04 -27.83 37.92
CA SER A 17 -6.37 -28.64 36.92
C SER A 17 -7.15 -28.64 35.60
N VAL A 18 -6.46 -28.37 34.50
CA VAL A 18 -6.96 -28.57 33.14
C VAL A 18 -6.78 -30.05 32.80
N PRO A 19 -7.82 -30.82 32.42
CA PRO A 19 -7.66 -32.21 32.05
C PRO A 19 -7.10 -32.32 30.62
N GLY A 20 -6.00 -33.06 30.47
CA GLY A 20 -5.44 -33.44 29.17
C GLY A 20 -6.29 -34.49 28.44
N PRO A 21 -6.06 -34.70 27.12
CA PRO A 21 -6.86 -35.62 26.33
C PRO A 21 -6.52 -37.08 26.65
N SER A 22 -7.56 -37.89 26.85
CA SER A 22 -7.48 -39.33 27.06
C SER A 22 -7.24 -40.08 25.73
N PRO A 23 -6.37 -41.12 25.70
CA PRO A 23 -6.18 -41.96 24.53
C PRO A 23 -7.14 -43.16 24.57
N GLY A 24 -8.00 -43.30 23.56
CA GLY A 24 -8.93 -44.42 23.40
C GLY A 24 -8.76 -45.11 22.04
N ARG A 25 -8.49 -46.42 22.09
CA ARG A 25 -8.10 -47.34 21.00
C ARG A 25 -9.34 -48.18 20.54
N PRO A 26 -9.19 -49.27 19.77
CA PRO A 26 -9.55 -49.45 18.35
C PRO A 26 -10.89 -50.19 18.06
N THR A 27 -11.20 -50.23 16.74
CA THR A 27 -12.19 -50.98 15.92
C THR A 27 -12.87 -52.25 16.45
N PRO A 28 -13.99 -52.66 15.81
CA PRO A 28 -13.96 -53.96 15.12
C PRO A 28 -14.57 -54.02 13.71
N HIS A 29 -14.14 -55.07 13.02
CA HIS A 29 -14.37 -55.52 11.64
C HIS A 29 -15.83 -55.65 11.16
N GLY A 30 -16.01 -55.55 9.83
CA GLY A 30 -17.21 -56.04 9.16
C GLY A 30 -17.23 -55.96 7.63
N ARG A 31 -16.87 -57.08 7.00
CA ARG A 31 -17.27 -57.60 5.67
C ARG A 31 -16.62 -57.10 4.36
N LEU A 32 -15.91 -58.07 3.77
CA LEU A 32 -15.55 -58.29 2.37
C LEU A 32 -16.79 -58.54 1.48
N LEU A 33 -16.81 -57.91 0.31
CA LEU A 33 -17.33 -58.32 -1.01
C LEU A 33 -16.63 -57.33 -1.99
N GLY A 34 -15.78 -57.65 -2.96
CA GLY A 34 -15.71 -58.77 -3.89
C GLY A 34 -15.87 -58.20 -5.31
N THR A 35 -14.80 -57.72 -5.97
CA THR A 35 -14.79 -57.52 -7.43
C THR A 35 -13.35 -57.52 -7.99
N THR A 36 -13.00 -58.66 -8.59
CA THR A 36 -12.02 -58.94 -9.66
C THR A 36 -10.87 -57.96 -9.96
N LEU A 37 -9.66 -58.42 -9.63
CA LEU A 37 -8.42 -58.11 -10.36
C LEU A 37 -8.39 -58.94 -11.66
N THR A 38 -8.16 -58.28 -12.80
CA THR A 38 -7.71 -58.95 -14.02
C THR A 38 -6.34 -58.38 -14.39
N THR A 39 -5.34 -59.23 -14.36
CA THR A 39 -3.96 -58.94 -14.75
C THR A 39 -3.76 -59.05 -16.25
N CYS A 40 -2.94 -58.12 -16.75
CA CYS A 40 -1.90 -58.24 -17.79
C CYS A 40 -2.16 -59.20 -18.97
N GLY A 41 -2.44 -58.60 -20.13
CA GLY A 41 -2.41 -59.26 -21.44
C GLY A 41 -1.62 -58.40 -22.44
N ASP A 42 -0.46 -58.92 -22.78
CA ASP A 42 0.58 -58.45 -23.70
C ASP A 42 0.05 -57.97 -25.07
N ARG A 43 0.44 -56.75 -25.49
CA ARG A 43 0.33 -56.35 -26.91
C ARG A 43 1.37 -55.29 -27.28
N SER A 44 2.56 -55.79 -27.61
CA SER A 44 3.48 -55.32 -28.66
C SER A 44 3.70 -53.81 -28.77
N LEU A 45 4.88 -53.39 -28.31
CA LEU A 45 5.53 -52.11 -28.60
C LEU A 45 5.63 -51.88 -30.13
N ARG A 46 4.80 -50.99 -30.67
CA ARG A 46 5.10 -50.31 -31.94
C ARG A 46 5.77 -48.98 -31.61
N ALA A 47 7.05 -48.89 -31.96
CA ALA A 47 7.83 -47.66 -31.91
C ALA A 47 7.13 -46.57 -32.73
N MET A 48 6.61 -45.54 -32.06
CA MET A 48 6.19 -44.30 -32.70
C MET A 48 7.42 -43.44 -32.93
N SER A 49 7.76 -43.22 -34.20
CA SER A 49 8.78 -42.28 -34.66
C SER A 49 8.62 -40.89 -34.02
N PRO A 50 9.71 -40.15 -33.76
CA PRO A 50 9.63 -38.82 -33.17
C PRO A 50 8.83 -37.92 -34.12
N ARG A 51 7.63 -37.52 -33.70
CA ARG A 51 6.85 -36.50 -34.38
C ARG A 51 7.61 -35.19 -34.25
N ARG A 52 8.41 -34.91 -35.28
CA ARG A 52 8.85 -33.59 -35.73
C ARG A 52 7.70 -32.61 -35.48
N TRP A 53 7.86 -31.72 -34.50
CA TRP A 53 6.90 -30.66 -34.24
C TRP A 53 7.02 -29.64 -35.38
N SER A 54 6.36 -29.96 -36.49
CA SER A 54 6.24 -29.09 -37.65
C SER A 54 5.36 -27.92 -37.27
N ARG A 55 5.96 -26.73 -37.29
CA ARG A 55 5.26 -25.45 -37.34
C ARG A 55 4.14 -25.52 -38.38
N ARG A 56 2.88 -25.45 -37.95
CA ARG A 56 1.80 -24.90 -38.75
C ARG A 56 0.99 -23.96 -37.87
N HIS A 57 0.88 -22.75 -38.38
CA HIS A 57 0.23 -21.60 -37.81
C HIS A 57 -1.26 -21.89 -37.54
N GLY A 58 -1.72 -21.49 -36.36
CA GLY A 58 -3.11 -21.65 -35.97
C GLY A 58 -3.39 -21.23 -34.52
N SER A 59 -2.72 -20.21 -34.02
CA SER A 59 -3.21 -19.46 -32.87
C SER A 59 -2.81 -18.01 -33.06
N THR A 60 -3.82 -17.16 -33.18
CA THR A 60 -3.68 -15.73 -32.95
C THR A 60 -3.41 -15.53 -31.46
N CYS A 61 -2.26 -15.98 -30.98
CA CYS A 61 -1.64 -15.38 -29.81
C CYS A 61 -1.36 -13.97 -30.27
N LEU A 62 -2.24 -13.05 -29.85
CA LEU A 62 -1.99 -11.62 -29.89
C LEU A 62 -0.60 -11.44 -29.31
N ARG A 63 0.38 -11.31 -30.20
CA ARG A 63 1.69 -10.76 -29.90
C ARG A 63 1.30 -9.43 -29.29
N ASN A 64 1.34 -9.36 -27.97
CA ASN A 64 1.28 -8.11 -27.26
C ASN A 64 2.47 -7.35 -27.83
N GLN A 65 2.20 -6.51 -28.82
CA GLN A 65 3.12 -5.51 -29.28
C GLN A 65 3.16 -4.51 -28.14
N TYR A 66 3.76 -4.93 -27.03
CA TYR A 66 4.46 -4.01 -26.17
C TYR A 66 5.54 -3.48 -27.10
N ARG A 67 5.23 -2.36 -27.78
CA ARG A 67 6.25 -1.43 -28.18
C ARG A 67 7.03 -1.21 -26.90
N SER A 68 8.20 -1.83 -26.83
CA SER A 68 9.30 -1.28 -26.10
C SER A 68 9.49 0.09 -26.73
N ASP A 69 8.78 1.10 -26.23
CA ASP A 69 9.22 2.45 -26.43
C ASP A 69 10.65 2.45 -25.87
N PRO A 70 11.68 2.58 -26.72
CA PRO A 70 13.00 2.82 -26.17
C PRO A 70 12.85 4.02 -25.27
N MET A 71 13.46 3.97 -24.09
CA MET A 71 13.60 5.15 -23.26
C MET A 71 14.59 6.10 -23.95
N GLY A 72 14.18 6.64 -25.10
CA GLY A 72 14.46 8.02 -25.39
C GLY A 72 13.98 8.78 -24.17
N SER A 73 14.82 9.70 -23.70
CA SER A 73 14.32 10.82 -22.91
C SER A 73 13.02 11.25 -23.57
N ARG A 74 11.89 11.01 -22.91
CA ARG A 74 10.74 11.88 -23.13
C ARG A 74 11.24 13.20 -22.59
N THR A 75 11.95 13.94 -23.45
CA THR A 75 11.97 15.39 -23.42
C THR A 75 10.50 15.70 -23.27
N SER A 76 10.15 16.12 -22.05
CA SER A 76 8.84 16.69 -21.76
C SER A 76 8.48 17.54 -22.96
N THR A 77 7.33 17.27 -23.58
CA THR A 77 6.72 18.24 -24.48
C THR A 77 6.88 19.59 -23.80
N GLU A 78 7.56 20.51 -24.46
CA GLU A 78 7.81 21.87 -23.99
C GLU A 78 6.45 22.56 -23.83
N GLY A 79 5.74 22.22 -22.76
CA GLY A 79 4.89 23.18 -22.10
C GLY A 79 5.84 24.12 -21.38
N THR A 80 5.75 25.41 -21.68
CA THR A 80 6.09 26.48 -20.75
C THR A 80 5.20 26.34 -19.50
N GLY A 81 5.33 25.23 -18.79
CA GLY A 81 4.48 24.84 -17.68
C GLY A 81 5.07 25.45 -16.43
N THR A 82 4.37 26.42 -15.86
CA THR A 82 4.62 26.90 -14.51
C THR A 82 4.77 25.72 -13.55
N VAL A 83 5.78 25.78 -12.68
CA VAL A 83 6.01 24.78 -11.64
C VAL A 83 4.72 24.64 -10.80
N PRO A 84 4.12 23.44 -10.72
CA PRO A 84 2.86 23.26 -10.02
C PRO A 84 2.93 23.74 -8.57
N ALA A 85 1.92 24.50 -8.17
CA ALA A 85 1.73 24.98 -6.82
C ALA A 85 0.98 23.95 -6.00
N VAL A 86 1.59 23.46 -4.93
CA VAL A 86 0.99 22.44 -4.07
C VAL A 86 0.70 22.97 -2.69
N ALA A 87 -0.45 22.59 -2.16
CA ALA A 87 -0.84 22.90 -0.79
C ALA A 87 -0.75 21.65 0.10
N PHE A 88 -0.19 21.80 1.30
CA PHE A 88 -0.02 20.67 2.23
C PHE A 88 -1.13 20.65 3.27
N VAL A 89 -1.74 19.48 3.45
CA VAL A 89 -2.73 19.23 4.49
C VAL A 89 -2.25 18.07 5.34
N GLY A 90 -2.04 18.32 6.64
CA GLY A 90 -1.41 17.36 7.55
C GLY A 90 0.09 17.64 7.73
N LEU A 91 0.39 18.54 8.67
CA LEU A 91 1.72 19.14 8.85
C LEU A 91 2.56 18.42 9.92
N GLY A 92 2.36 17.11 10.07
CA GLY A 92 3.14 16.28 10.98
C GLY A 92 4.53 15.97 10.43
N TRP A 93 5.27 15.10 11.12
CA TRP A 93 6.62 14.67 10.71
C TRP A 93 6.68 14.24 9.22
N TRP A 94 5.74 13.42 8.76
CA TRP A 94 5.74 12.95 7.38
C TRP A 94 5.36 14.03 6.36
N GLY A 95 4.47 14.96 6.72
CA GLY A 95 4.14 16.11 5.89
C GLY A 95 5.37 16.99 5.61
N ASN A 96 6.17 17.27 6.65
CA ASN A 96 7.44 17.99 6.51
C ASN A 96 8.43 17.23 5.62
N GLN A 97 8.61 15.92 5.83
CA GLN A 97 9.48 15.08 4.99
C GLN A 97 9.08 15.12 3.50
N LEU A 98 7.78 15.15 3.21
CA LEU A 98 7.26 15.26 1.85
C LEU A 98 7.49 16.67 1.27
N ALA A 99 7.31 17.72 2.07
CA ALA A 99 7.57 19.11 1.66
C ALA A 99 9.04 19.34 1.30
N GLU A 100 9.96 18.89 2.15
CA GLU A 100 11.40 18.93 1.84
C GLU A 100 11.73 18.13 0.56
N ALA A 101 11.06 17.01 0.33
CA ALA A 101 11.27 16.22 -0.89
C ALA A 101 10.77 16.97 -2.14
N VAL A 102 9.67 17.72 -2.03
CA VAL A 102 9.17 18.59 -3.10
C VAL A 102 10.19 19.68 -3.40
N GLU A 103 10.65 20.41 -2.37
CA GLU A 103 11.65 21.48 -2.50
C GLU A 103 12.95 20.99 -3.14
N ARG A 104 13.51 19.87 -2.65
CA ARG A 104 14.72 19.27 -3.23
C ARG A 104 14.55 18.85 -4.70
N SER A 105 13.34 18.48 -5.11
CA SER A 105 13.07 18.02 -6.47
C SER A 105 12.91 19.16 -7.47
N GLY A 106 12.48 20.34 -7.02
CA GLY A 106 12.08 21.46 -7.88
C GLY A 106 10.89 21.18 -8.81
N ALA A 107 10.24 20.01 -8.68
CA ALA A 107 9.16 19.59 -9.57
C ALA A 107 7.81 20.23 -9.23
N ALA A 108 7.69 20.83 -8.04
CA ALA A 108 6.55 21.59 -7.56
C ALA A 108 7.03 22.62 -6.51
N ARG A 109 6.20 23.62 -6.19
CA ARG A 109 6.46 24.60 -5.14
C ARG A 109 5.47 24.44 -3.98
N VAL A 110 5.94 24.53 -2.75
CA VAL A 110 5.07 24.53 -1.55
C VAL A 110 4.44 25.91 -1.43
N ALA A 111 3.15 26.04 -1.77
CA ALA A 111 2.48 27.33 -1.90
C ALA A 111 1.66 27.70 -0.66
N SER A 112 0.98 26.72 -0.06
CA SER A 112 0.12 26.92 1.11
C SER A 112 0.11 25.71 2.02
N CYS A 113 -0.26 25.89 3.28
CA CYS A 113 -0.41 24.81 4.24
C CYS A 113 -1.67 24.96 5.10
N PHE A 114 -2.23 23.82 5.51
CA PHE A 114 -3.36 23.75 6.44
C PHE A 114 -3.19 22.62 7.45
N ALA A 115 -3.47 22.95 8.71
CA ALA A 115 -3.67 22.02 9.81
C ALA A 115 -4.63 22.65 10.83
N ARG A 116 -5.31 21.80 11.61
CA ARG A 116 -6.20 22.23 12.69
C ARG A 116 -5.49 23.05 13.78
N SER A 117 -4.19 22.79 14.01
CA SER A 117 -3.38 23.53 14.98
C SER A 117 -2.79 24.79 14.32
N PRO A 118 -3.04 26.00 14.85
CA PRO A 118 -2.37 27.22 14.42
C PRO A 118 -0.85 27.12 14.50
N ASP A 119 -0.32 26.66 15.63
CA ASP A 119 1.13 26.50 15.85
C ASP A 119 1.77 25.60 14.79
N ALA A 120 1.11 24.50 14.41
CA ALA A 120 1.60 23.61 13.36
C ALA A 120 1.61 24.28 11.98
N ARG A 121 0.65 25.17 11.69
CA ARG A 121 0.61 25.94 10.45
C ARG A 121 1.74 26.97 10.41
N GLU A 122 1.91 27.72 11.48
CA GLU A 122 2.95 28.75 11.60
C GLU A 122 4.35 28.14 11.51
N ALA A 123 4.61 27.05 12.23
CA ALA A 123 5.90 26.36 12.20
C ALA A 123 6.23 25.81 10.79
N PHE A 124 5.25 25.18 10.13
CA PHE A 124 5.43 24.66 8.78
C PHE A 124 5.64 25.78 7.75
N ALA A 125 4.85 26.86 7.84
CA ALA A 125 4.98 28.01 6.96
C ALA A 125 6.33 28.70 7.12
N ALA A 126 6.84 28.82 8.35
CA ALA A 126 8.18 29.34 8.60
C ALA A 126 9.28 28.42 8.03
N ALA A 127 9.12 27.10 8.12
CA ALA A 127 10.09 26.14 7.61
C ALA A 127 10.14 26.08 6.08
N HIS A 128 9.00 26.19 5.41
CA HIS A 128 8.86 25.97 3.96
C HIS A 128 8.53 27.23 3.16
N ASN A 129 8.52 28.40 3.83
CA ASN A 129 8.21 29.71 3.23
C ASN A 129 6.93 29.71 2.38
N CYS A 130 5.82 29.25 2.97
CA CYS A 130 4.52 29.15 2.30
C CYS A 130 3.42 29.92 3.04
N ALA A 131 2.29 30.18 2.37
CA ALA A 131 1.14 30.79 3.01
C ALA A 131 0.47 29.82 4.01
N THR A 132 -0.25 30.36 4.99
CA THR A 132 -1.11 29.58 5.88
C THR A 132 -2.57 29.77 5.47
N ALA A 133 -3.33 28.69 5.41
CA ALA A 133 -4.79 28.74 5.32
C ALA A 133 -5.41 28.47 6.68
N THR A 134 -6.51 29.15 7.00
CA THR A 134 -7.31 28.95 8.23
C THR A 134 -8.35 27.86 8.10
N ASP A 135 -8.80 27.61 6.88
CA ASP A 135 -9.78 26.59 6.56
C ASP A 135 -9.36 25.80 5.30
N LEU A 136 -9.87 24.58 5.17
CA LEU A 136 -9.61 23.75 4.00
C LEU A 136 -10.33 24.31 2.76
N ASP A 137 -11.53 24.84 2.91
CA ASP A 137 -12.33 25.36 1.81
C ASP A 137 -11.67 26.61 1.22
N ASP A 138 -11.11 27.49 2.06
CA ASP A 138 -10.32 28.65 1.61
C ASP A 138 -9.09 28.21 0.79
N LEU A 139 -8.40 27.16 1.26
CA LEU A 139 -7.24 26.59 0.57
C LEU A 139 -7.64 25.98 -0.79
N LEU A 140 -8.78 25.31 -0.87
CA LEU A 140 -9.30 24.71 -2.09
C LEU A 140 -9.87 25.74 -3.07
N ALA A 141 -10.42 26.84 -2.58
CA ALA A 141 -10.93 27.95 -3.40
C ALA A 141 -9.80 28.75 -4.08
N ASN A 142 -8.59 28.72 -3.51
CA ASN A 142 -7.44 29.43 -4.06
C ASN A 142 -7.07 28.94 -5.47
N GLN A 143 -7.21 29.82 -6.46
CA GLN A 143 -6.93 29.53 -7.87
C GLN A 143 -5.44 29.33 -8.16
N GLU A 144 -4.55 29.80 -7.28
CA GLU A 144 -3.11 29.60 -7.42
C GLU A 144 -2.63 28.21 -7.02
N ILE A 145 -3.49 27.37 -6.43
CA ILE A 145 -3.15 26.01 -6.00
C ILE A 145 -3.59 25.02 -7.08
N ASP A 146 -2.66 24.21 -7.58
CA ASP A 146 -2.93 23.19 -8.60
C ASP A 146 -3.28 21.83 -7.98
N ALA A 147 -2.65 21.50 -6.86
CA ALA A 147 -2.84 20.22 -6.19
C ALA A 147 -2.71 20.31 -4.66
N ILE A 148 -3.28 19.33 -3.98
CA ILE A 148 -3.11 19.15 -2.53
C ILE A 148 -2.32 17.88 -2.21
N VAL A 149 -1.53 17.94 -1.15
CA VAL A 149 -0.79 16.82 -0.56
C VAL A 149 -1.44 16.48 0.78
N LEU A 150 -2.09 15.32 0.85
CA LEU A 150 -2.76 14.82 2.05
C LEU A 150 -1.82 13.87 2.81
N ALA A 151 -1.30 14.35 3.94
CA ALA A 151 -0.54 13.59 4.94
C ALA A 151 -1.26 13.56 6.29
N THR A 152 -2.59 13.39 6.25
CA THR A 152 -3.50 13.38 7.39
C THR A 152 -3.79 11.95 7.90
N PRO A 153 -4.51 11.79 9.03
CA PRO A 153 -5.00 10.48 9.45
C PRO A 153 -5.91 9.85 8.38
N HIS A 154 -5.81 8.53 8.18
CA HIS A 154 -6.41 7.84 7.03
C HIS A 154 -7.93 7.98 6.93
N SER A 155 -8.62 8.12 8.06
CA SER A 155 -10.08 8.32 8.11
C SER A 155 -10.54 9.65 7.51
N THR A 156 -9.63 10.61 7.33
CA THR A 156 -9.93 11.94 6.79
C THR A 156 -9.73 12.05 5.28
N HIS A 157 -9.13 11.04 4.64
CA HIS A 157 -8.77 11.12 3.22
C HIS A 157 -9.99 11.25 2.30
N LEU A 158 -11.02 10.41 2.47
CA LEU A 158 -12.20 10.42 1.59
C LEU A 158 -12.90 11.79 1.52
N PRO A 159 -13.31 12.42 2.64
CA PRO A 159 -13.98 13.72 2.57
C PRO A 159 -13.09 14.79 1.93
N MET A 160 -11.78 14.81 2.23
CA MET A 160 -10.84 15.76 1.64
C MET A 160 -10.63 15.54 0.14
N ILE A 161 -10.59 14.28 -0.32
CA ILE A 161 -10.50 13.94 -1.75
C ILE A 161 -11.77 14.39 -2.49
N LYS A 162 -12.95 14.21 -1.90
CA LYS A 162 -14.22 14.68 -2.49
C LYS A 162 -14.24 16.20 -2.61
N ALA A 163 -13.89 16.92 -1.55
CA ALA A 163 -13.80 18.38 -1.57
C ALA A 163 -12.79 18.89 -2.62
N ALA A 164 -11.62 18.25 -2.72
CA ALA A 164 -10.63 18.57 -3.73
C ALA A 164 -11.13 18.31 -5.17
N ALA A 165 -11.87 17.23 -5.37
CA ALA A 165 -12.48 16.90 -6.65
C ALA A 165 -13.53 17.94 -7.06
N GLU A 166 -14.37 18.40 -6.13
CA GLU A 166 -15.34 19.48 -6.35
C GLU A 166 -14.66 20.80 -6.72
N ALA A 167 -13.52 21.10 -6.10
CA ALA A 167 -12.69 22.27 -6.39
C ALA A 167 -11.74 22.08 -7.60
N ALA A 168 -11.85 20.97 -8.33
CA ALA A 168 -11.00 20.61 -9.46
C ALA A 168 -9.47 20.61 -9.17
N LYS A 169 -9.07 20.31 -7.93
CA LYS A 169 -7.67 20.23 -7.50
C LYS A 169 -7.14 18.81 -7.62
N HIS A 170 -5.92 18.66 -8.13
CA HIS A 170 -5.26 17.35 -8.13
C HIS A 170 -4.91 16.92 -6.69
N VAL A 171 -4.80 15.61 -6.46
CA VAL A 171 -4.57 15.07 -5.11
C VAL A 171 -3.41 14.08 -5.12
N PHE A 172 -2.42 14.36 -4.28
CA PHE A 172 -1.52 13.35 -3.75
C PHE A 172 -1.99 12.96 -2.36
N VAL A 173 -2.19 11.67 -2.09
CA VAL A 173 -2.65 11.18 -0.78
C VAL A 173 -1.72 10.10 -0.26
N GLU A 174 -1.34 10.20 1.00
CA GLU A 174 -0.54 9.16 1.64
C GLU A 174 -1.26 7.82 1.75
N LYS A 175 -0.47 6.75 1.88
CA LYS A 175 -1.02 5.40 2.02
C LYS A 175 -1.34 5.08 3.49
N PRO A 176 -2.38 4.25 3.75
CA PRO A 176 -3.38 3.73 2.81
C PRO A 176 -4.34 4.81 2.30
N LEU A 177 -4.88 4.61 1.09
CA LEU A 177 -5.85 5.52 0.46
C LEU A 177 -7.06 5.76 1.37
N ALA A 178 -7.61 4.69 1.96
CA ALA A 178 -8.67 4.74 2.93
C ALA A 178 -8.61 3.51 3.86
N VAL A 179 -9.43 3.52 4.92
CA VAL A 179 -9.55 2.41 5.89
C VAL A 179 -10.47 1.29 5.40
N SER A 180 -11.35 1.56 4.43
CA SER A 180 -12.27 0.57 3.87
C SER A 180 -12.19 0.53 2.35
N TYR A 181 -12.51 -0.63 1.77
CA TYR A 181 -12.61 -0.78 0.30
C TYR A 181 -13.66 0.18 -0.27
N ARG A 182 -14.80 0.32 0.41
CA ARG A 182 -15.88 1.21 0.00
C ARG A 182 -15.37 2.65 -0.13
N ASP A 183 -14.72 3.16 0.91
CA ASP A 183 -14.22 4.54 0.92
C ASP A 183 -13.13 4.74 -0.15
N ALA A 184 -12.24 3.76 -0.34
CA ALA A 184 -11.25 3.80 -1.40
C ALA A 184 -11.88 3.83 -2.80
N SER A 185 -12.93 3.03 -3.02
CA SER A 185 -13.68 3.00 -4.28
C SER A 185 -14.41 4.31 -4.55
N GLU A 186 -15.02 4.91 -3.51
CA GLU A 186 -15.68 6.21 -3.60
C GLU A 186 -14.68 7.33 -3.92
N ALA A 187 -13.49 7.34 -3.30
CA ALA A 187 -12.44 8.31 -3.58
C ALA A 187 -11.96 8.26 -5.04
N VAL A 188 -11.73 7.05 -5.57
CA VAL A 188 -11.33 6.87 -6.98
C VAL A 188 -12.43 7.32 -7.93
N THR A 189 -13.70 7.03 -7.59
CA THR A 189 -14.85 7.42 -8.42
C THR A 189 -15.00 8.93 -8.47
N ALA A 190 -14.91 9.62 -7.33
CA ALA A 190 -14.96 11.08 -7.25
C ALA A 190 -13.84 11.74 -8.08
N ALA A 191 -12.60 11.27 -7.93
CA ALA A 191 -11.47 11.79 -8.68
C ALA A 191 -11.63 11.60 -10.21
N ARG A 192 -12.11 10.43 -10.63
CA ARG A 192 -12.38 10.16 -12.07
C ARG A 192 -13.49 11.03 -12.61
N ALA A 193 -14.57 11.21 -11.86
CA ALA A 193 -15.71 12.03 -12.27
C ALA A 193 -15.32 13.51 -12.46
N ALA A 194 -14.46 14.03 -11.57
CA ALA A 194 -13.93 15.38 -11.68
C ALA A 194 -12.78 15.54 -12.69
N GLY A 195 -12.28 14.44 -13.26
CA GLY A 195 -11.14 14.48 -14.20
C GLY A 195 -9.80 14.86 -13.55
N ILE A 196 -9.68 14.75 -12.23
CA ILE A 196 -8.46 15.10 -11.49
C ILE A 196 -7.50 13.90 -11.37
N VAL A 197 -6.21 14.20 -11.24
CA VAL A 197 -5.21 13.18 -10.89
C VAL A 197 -5.31 12.87 -9.40
N LEU A 198 -5.57 11.60 -9.05
CA LEU A 198 -5.45 11.06 -7.70
C LEU A 198 -4.26 10.09 -7.63
N GLN A 199 -3.21 10.48 -6.92
CA GLN A 199 -1.99 9.71 -6.75
C GLN A 199 -1.82 9.24 -5.31
N VAL A 200 -1.68 7.92 -5.12
CA VAL A 200 -1.39 7.34 -3.80
C VAL A 200 0.13 7.24 -3.56
N GLY A 201 0.57 7.62 -2.36
CA GLY A 201 1.94 7.71 -1.86
C GLY A 201 2.74 6.40 -1.73
N HIS A 202 2.57 5.45 -2.66
CA HIS A 202 3.39 4.24 -2.73
C HIS A 202 4.81 4.53 -3.25
N HIS A 203 5.61 5.29 -2.51
CA HIS A 203 6.93 5.77 -2.94
C HIS A 203 7.95 4.64 -3.19
N ARG A 204 7.86 3.49 -2.51
CA ARG A 204 8.81 2.37 -2.68
C ARG A 204 8.89 1.85 -4.12
N ARG A 205 7.83 2.00 -4.93
CA ARG A 205 7.84 1.64 -6.37
C ARG A 205 8.70 2.56 -7.25
N LYS A 206 9.09 3.73 -6.72
CA LYS A 206 9.89 4.75 -7.42
C LYS A 206 11.37 4.71 -7.02
N VAL A 207 11.73 4.01 -5.95
CA VAL A 207 13.13 3.82 -5.54
C VAL A 207 13.93 3.13 -6.66
N ALA A 208 15.19 3.56 -6.84
CA ALA A 208 16.05 3.10 -7.93
C ALA A 208 16.16 1.57 -8.01
N ALA A 209 16.32 0.89 -6.87
CA ALA A 209 16.37 -0.56 -6.78
C ALA A 209 15.10 -1.24 -7.32
N THR A 210 13.92 -0.78 -6.89
CA THR A 210 12.63 -1.33 -7.35
C THR A 210 12.44 -1.09 -8.86
N ARG A 211 12.82 0.08 -9.36
CA ARG A 211 12.75 0.39 -10.80
C ARG A 211 13.72 -0.47 -11.61
N ALA A 212 14.92 -0.73 -11.10
CA ALA A 212 15.90 -1.60 -11.74
C ALA A 212 15.44 -3.06 -11.75
N LEU A 213 14.90 -3.55 -10.63
CA LEU A 213 14.29 -4.88 -10.54
C LEU A 213 13.16 -5.02 -11.56
N ARG A 214 12.26 -4.03 -11.66
CA ARG A 214 11.18 -4.02 -12.64
C ARG A 214 11.70 -4.11 -14.08
N ARG A 215 12.72 -3.32 -14.45
CA ARG A 215 13.33 -3.39 -15.79
C ARG A 215 13.92 -4.77 -16.10
N ARG A 216 14.59 -5.39 -15.13
CA ARG A 216 15.15 -6.74 -15.31
C ARG A 216 14.06 -7.79 -15.48
N LEU A 217 12.96 -7.67 -14.72
CA LEU A 217 11.77 -8.51 -14.90
C LEU A 217 11.17 -8.36 -16.29
N ASP A 218 10.94 -7.12 -16.74
CA ASP A 218 10.34 -6.83 -18.05
C ASP A 218 11.21 -7.32 -19.21
N ASN A 219 12.54 -7.26 -19.07
CA ASN A 219 13.48 -7.73 -20.09
C ASN A 219 13.73 -9.25 -20.05
N GLY A 220 12.96 -10.00 -19.25
CA GLY A 220 13.07 -11.45 -19.16
C GLY A 220 14.34 -11.96 -18.48
N ALA A 221 15.07 -11.11 -17.74
CA ALA A 221 16.37 -11.46 -17.15
C ALA A 221 16.29 -12.59 -16.10
N PHE A 222 15.08 -12.92 -15.64
CA PHE A 222 14.83 -13.97 -14.66
C PHE A 222 14.08 -15.18 -15.26
N GLY A 223 13.80 -15.18 -16.57
CA GLY A 223 12.96 -16.20 -17.19
C GLY A 223 11.53 -16.19 -16.62
N LEU A 224 10.96 -17.37 -16.41
CA LEU A 224 9.66 -17.52 -15.77
C LEU A 224 9.81 -17.37 -14.25
N VAL A 225 9.20 -16.31 -13.70
CA VAL A 225 9.20 -16.08 -12.25
C VAL A 225 8.17 -16.99 -11.59
N HIS A 226 8.62 -17.90 -10.73
CA HIS A 226 7.77 -18.84 -10.00
C HIS A 226 7.37 -18.34 -8.61
N LEU A 227 8.24 -17.58 -7.94
CA LEU A 227 8.05 -17.16 -6.54
C LEU A 227 8.59 -15.74 -6.33
N LEU A 228 7.87 -14.97 -5.51
CA LEU A 228 8.31 -13.68 -4.99
C LEU A 228 8.11 -13.68 -3.47
N GLU A 229 9.16 -13.34 -2.74
CA GLU A 229 9.10 -13.18 -1.28
C GLU A 229 9.29 -11.70 -0.92
N ALA A 230 8.42 -11.18 -0.07
CA ALA A 230 8.50 -9.82 0.44
C ALA A 230 8.29 -9.82 1.96
N LYS A 231 9.22 -9.19 2.67
CA LYS A 231 9.17 -9.03 4.14
C LYS A 231 9.32 -7.56 4.51
N GLN A 232 8.42 -7.06 5.34
CA GLN A 232 8.52 -5.74 5.96
C GLN A 232 8.24 -5.89 7.46
N THR A 233 9.17 -5.44 8.28
CA THR A 233 9.08 -5.48 9.74
C THR A 233 9.66 -4.19 10.29
N THR A 234 8.98 -3.59 11.25
CA THR A 234 9.38 -2.31 11.87
C THR A 234 9.37 -2.44 13.39
N PRO A 235 10.37 -1.91 14.12
CA PRO A 235 10.40 -1.99 15.59
C PRO A 235 9.26 -1.23 16.29
N SER A 236 8.54 -0.37 15.58
CA SER A 236 7.42 0.43 16.08
C SER A 236 6.28 -0.41 16.68
N ASP A 237 6.21 -1.70 16.34
CA ASP A 237 5.21 -2.62 16.87
C ASP A 237 5.55 -3.12 18.28
N LEU A 238 6.79 -2.88 18.75
CA LEU A 238 7.28 -3.32 20.06
C LEU A 238 7.17 -2.25 21.16
N THR A 239 7.07 -0.97 20.78
CA THR A 239 6.92 0.16 21.72
C THR A 239 5.80 1.11 21.28
N PRO A 240 4.54 0.80 21.64
CA PRO A 240 3.39 1.65 21.35
C PRO A 240 3.61 3.11 21.76
N ARG A 241 3.69 4.04 20.79
CA ARG A 241 3.58 5.46 21.12
C ARG A 241 2.11 5.77 21.44
N VAL A 242 1.83 6.06 22.71
CA VAL A 242 0.52 6.57 23.13
C VAL A 242 0.25 7.90 22.42
N GLY A 243 -0.88 8.00 21.70
CA GLY A 243 -1.30 9.21 20.97
C GLY A 243 -0.82 9.32 19.52
N GLY A 244 0.11 8.46 19.07
CA GLY A 244 0.36 8.29 17.64
C GLY A 244 -0.74 7.40 17.06
N GLY A 245 -1.51 7.86 16.07
CA GLY A 245 -2.66 7.13 15.48
C GLY A 245 -2.35 5.78 14.83
N VAL A 246 -1.18 5.20 15.09
CA VAL A 246 -0.64 3.96 14.55
C VAL A 246 -1.34 2.70 15.12
N ILE A 247 -1.94 2.78 16.31
CA ILE A 247 -2.45 1.60 17.05
C ILE A 247 -3.97 1.60 17.23
N GLN A 248 -4.66 2.67 16.80
CA GLN A 248 -6.11 2.75 16.94
C GLN A 248 -6.82 2.05 15.76
N PRO A 249 -7.64 1.00 15.99
CA PRO A 249 -8.33 0.28 14.91
C PRO A 249 -9.31 1.16 14.12
N SER A 250 -9.84 2.22 14.74
CA SER A 250 -10.69 3.22 14.08
C SER A 250 -9.92 4.12 13.10
N VAL A 251 -8.59 4.15 13.18
CA VAL A 251 -7.69 4.99 12.36
C VAL A 251 -6.86 4.14 11.39
N ARG A 252 -6.77 2.82 11.62
CA ARG A 252 -5.95 1.88 10.83
C ARG A 252 -6.70 0.57 10.56
N SER A 253 -6.82 0.22 9.29
CA SER A 253 -7.29 -1.10 8.86
C SER A 253 -6.13 -2.09 8.83
N GLY A 254 -6.14 -3.08 9.72
CA GLY A 254 -5.02 -4.00 9.95
C GLY A 254 -4.08 -3.50 11.05
N GLY A 255 -3.40 -4.44 11.72
CA GLY A 255 -2.58 -4.18 12.93
C GLY A 255 -1.49 -3.16 12.71
#